data_AF-A0A8S9BVT4-F1
#
_entry.id   AF-A0A8S9BVT4-F1
#
_cell.length_a   1.000
_cell.length_b   1.000
_cell.length_c   1.000
_cell.angle_alpha   90.00
_cell.angle_beta   90.00
_cell.angle_gamma   90.00
#
_symmetry.space_group_name_H-M   'P 1'
#
loop_
_entity.id
_entity.type
_entity.pdbx_description
1 polymer ?
#
loop_
_entity_poly.entity_id
_entity_poly.type
_entity_poly.pdbx_seq_one_letter_code
_entity_poly.pdbx_strand_id
1 'polypeptide(L)'
;MAGHIAPKIAPRTSPIQHKIVRTRGCIADITISADSIIRNEIELRYERRTGSWVPFFPYDPNIYDLTDDLCNKMPMAYKENFLSQKWVELVVDEASIEAPEDTSRSCANLAPTVISQLRKLGPEFAKQVHKLVIRLILPAASTTSVSYPQEPTRYSNYKSTISRTYPFLSQLVRELEGFTSIKIMNVVVQVPSNFDEKTPLDAVLPFYELSTFVDWGLKVLEPGKSSYVAVPWKAVRSLNTKFDKLCKDDKKALEDFVFVHPSQHYPQA
;
A
#
# COMPACT_ATOMS: atom_id res chain seq x y z
N MET A 1 -66.04 42.69 10.02
CA MET A 1 -65.32 41.62 10.75
C MET A 1 -64.02 41.34 10.00
N ALA A 2 -62.90 41.88 10.47
CA ALA A 2 -61.61 41.69 9.81
C ALA A 2 -61.01 40.35 10.27
N GLY A 3 -60.93 39.38 9.37
CA GLY A 3 -60.32 38.09 9.63
C GLY A 3 -58.80 38.22 9.78
N HIS A 4 -58.30 38.02 10.99
CA HIS A 4 -56.88 37.85 11.26
C HIS A 4 -56.40 36.53 10.64
N ILE A 5 -55.72 36.62 9.49
CA ILE A 5 -55.06 35.48 8.86
C ILE A 5 -53.76 35.26 9.63
N ALA A 6 -53.68 34.17 10.39
CA ALA A 6 -52.47 33.79 11.11
C ALA A 6 -51.31 33.56 10.11
N PRO A 7 -50.10 34.06 10.39
CA PRO A 7 -48.95 33.89 9.51
C PRO A 7 -48.61 32.42 9.37
N LYS A 8 -48.53 31.97 8.11
CA LYS A 8 -48.17 30.60 7.73
C LYS A 8 -46.72 30.35 8.16
N ILE A 9 -46.53 29.68 9.29
CA ILE A 9 -45.21 29.35 9.83
C ILE A 9 -44.48 28.50 8.79
N ALA A 10 -43.38 29.00 8.25
CA ALA A 10 -42.56 28.25 7.31
C ALA A 10 -42.05 26.97 8.00
N PRO A 11 -42.12 25.80 7.35
CA PRO A 11 -41.66 24.57 7.94
C PRO A 11 -40.17 24.69 8.30
N ARG A 12 -39.86 24.56 9.60
CA ARG A 12 -38.48 24.48 10.10
C ARG A 12 -37.82 23.24 9.50
N THR A 13 -37.07 23.40 8.41
CA THR A 13 -36.22 22.35 7.87
C THR A 13 -35.02 22.20 8.78
N SER A 14 -35.11 21.37 9.82
CA SER A 14 -33.92 21.00 10.59
C SER A 14 -32.88 20.40 9.62
N PRO A 15 -31.58 20.62 9.82
CA PRO A 15 -30.54 20.11 8.92
C PRO A 15 -30.64 18.59 8.77
N ILE A 16 -30.37 18.09 7.56
CA ILE A 16 -30.25 16.65 7.30
C ILE A 16 -29.01 16.17 8.03
N GLN A 17 -29.17 15.19 8.91
CA GLN A 17 -28.05 14.57 9.58
C GLN A 17 -27.39 13.57 8.62
N HIS A 18 -26.09 13.71 8.42
CA HIS A 18 -25.29 12.76 7.67
C HIS A 18 -24.00 12.45 8.42
N LYS A 19 -23.41 11.28 8.15
CA LYS A 19 -22.07 10.93 8.60
C LYS A 19 -21.34 10.12 7.54
N ILE A 20 -20.03 10.32 7.43
CA ILE A 20 -19.17 9.52 6.56
C ILE A 20 -18.62 8.36 7.37
N VAL A 21 -18.76 7.15 6.85
CA VAL A 21 -18.22 5.92 7.47
C VAL A 21 -17.50 5.09 6.43
N ARG A 22 -16.58 4.25 6.86
CA ARG A 22 -15.89 3.31 5.98
C ARG A 22 -16.84 2.21 5.49
N THR A 23 -16.70 1.78 4.24
CA THR A 23 -17.37 0.62 3.66
C THR A 23 -17.05 -0.62 4.49
N ARG A 24 -18.06 -1.48 4.69
CA ARG A 24 -17.93 -2.71 5.49
C ARG A 24 -16.87 -3.63 4.86
N GLY A 25 -15.94 -4.10 5.68
CA GLY A 25 -14.87 -5.02 5.26
C GLY A 25 -13.59 -4.32 4.77
N CYS A 26 -13.66 -3.02 4.46
CA CYS A 26 -12.48 -2.24 4.13
C CYS A 26 -11.71 -1.86 5.40
N ILE A 27 -10.39 -1.85 5.30
CA ILE A 27 -9.50 -1.62 6.46
C ILE A 27 -8.81 -0.26 6.43
N ALA A 28 -8.86 0.40 5.29
CA ALA A 28 -8.41 1.76 5.05
C ALA A 28 -9.51 2.57 4.36
N ASP A 29 -9.38 3.89 4.44
CA ASP A 29 -10.31 4.83 3.80
C ASP A 29 -10.01 4.98 2.31
N ILE A 30 -8.76 4.71 1.90
CA ILE A 30 -8.30 4.67 0.51
C ILE A 30 -7.59 3.34 0.28
N THR A 31 -7.91 2.64 -0.80
CA THR A 31 -7.20 1.43 -1.25
C THR A 31 -6.57 1.69 -2.62
N ILE A 32 -5.30 1.36 -2.75
CA ILE A 32 -4.51 1.44 -3.98
C ILE A 32 -4.10 0.00 -4.33
N SER A 33 -4.63 -0.53 -5.42
CA SER A 33 -4.26 -1.85 -5.97
C SER A 33 -3.51 -1.67 -7.29
N ALA A 34 -3.15 -2.77 -7.97
CA ALA A 34 -2.66 -2.71 -9.34
C ALA A 34 -3.60 -1.92 -10.25
N ASP A 35 -4.89 -2.25 -10.22
CA ASP A 35 -5.84 -1.78 -11.22
C ASP A 35 -6.50 -0.43 -10.89
N SER A 36 -6.57 -0.06 -9.61
CA SER A 36 -7.47 1.02 -9.18
C SER A 36 -7.01 1.77 -7.92
N ILE A 37 -7.55 2.98 -7.77
CA ILE A 37 -7.41 3.83 -6.59
C ILE A 37 -8.82 4.16 -6.10
N ILE A 38 -9.25 3.54 -5.00
CA ILE A 38 -10.64 3.55 -4.54
C ILE A 38 -10.75 4.27 -3.18
N ARG A 39 -11.79 5.07 -3.02
CA ARG A 39 -12.20 5.65 -1.74
C ARG A 39 -13.27 4.78 -1.07
N ASN A 40 -12.90 4.11 0.02
CA ASN A 40 -13.75 3.14 0.73
C ASN A 40 -14.66 3.81 1.76
N GLU A 41 -15.28 4.94 1.42
CA GLU A 41 -16.20 5.64 2.31
C GLU A 41 -17.61 5.63 1.73
N ILE A 42 -18.60 5.67 2.61
CA ILE A 42 -20.01 5.85 2.26
C ILE A 42 -20.59 6.95 3.14
N GLU A 43 -21.59 7.64 2.60
CA GLU A 43 -22.37 8.62 3.36
C GLU A 43 -23.61 7.91 3.91
N LEU A 44 -23.80 7.95 5.22
CA LEU A 44 -25.06 7.53 5.84
C LEU A 44 -25.92 8.76 6.06
N ARG A 45 -27.11 8.77 5.47
CA ARG A 45 -28.11 9.85 5.63
C ARG A 45 -29.23 9.39 6.54
N TYR A 46 -29.60 10.21 7.52
CA TYR A 46 -30.71 9.90 8.40
C TYR A 46 -32.05 10.21 7.73
N GLU A 47 -32.84 9.18 7.46
CA GLU A 47 -34.17 9.33 6.88
C GLU A 47 -35.23 9.43 7.99
N ARG A 48 -35.83 10.62 8.12
CA ARG A 48 -36.80 10.90 9.19
C ARG A 48 -38.09 10.08 9.10
N ARG A 49 -38.52 9.74 7.87
CA ARG A 49 -39.76 8.99 7.66
C ARG A 49 -39.67 7.58 8.22
N THR A 50 -38.51 6.95 8.07
CA THR A 50 -38.23 5.57 8.51
C THR A 50 -37.48 5.51 9.83
N GLY A 51 -37.02 6.66 10.36
CA GLY A 51 -36.22 6.74 11.58
C GLY A 51 -34.85 6.05 11.46
N SER A 52 -34.38 5.82 10.23
CA SER A 52 -33.27 4.90 9.93
C SER A 52 -32.14 5.57 9.16
N TRP A 53 -30.94 5.01 9.25
CA TRP A 53 -29.80 5.43 8.45
C TRP A 53 -29.80 4.70 7.11
N VAL A 54 -29.81 5.46 6.01
CA VAL A 54 -29.80 4.93 4.65
C VAL A 54 -28.42 5.18 4.03
N PRO A 55 -27.79 4.16 3.43
CA PRO A 55 -26.50 4.34 2.78
C PRO A 55 -26.66 5.07 1.44
N PHE A 56 -25.74 5.99 1.21
CA PHE A 56 -25.53 6.69 -0.04
C PHE A 56 -24.07 6.47 -0.46
N PHE A 57 -23.83 6.19 -1.74
CA PHE A 57 -22.53 5.76 -2.27
C PHE A 57 -21.97 6.85 -3.21
N PRO A 58 -21.60 8.03 -2.69
CA PRO A 58 -21.08 9.11 -3.52
C PRO A 58 -19.70 8.80 -4.13
N TYR A 59 -18.99 7.82 -3.57
CA TYR A 59 -17.63 7.46 -3.93
C TYR A 59 -17.56 6.08 -4.63
N ASP A 60 -18.64 5.66 -5.28
CA ASP A 60 -18.63 4.47 -6.12
C ASP A 60 -17.61 4.65 -7.27
N PRO A 61 -16.64 3.73 -7.44
CA PRO A 61 -15.56 3.88 -8.42
C PRO A 61 -16.03 3.93 -9.87
N ASN A 62 -17.27 3.52 -10.17
CA ASN A 62 -17.85 3.65 -11.51
C ASN A 62 -18.24 5.10 -11.86
N ILE A 63 -18.41 5.97 -10.86
CA ILE A 63 -18.86 7.35 -11.04
C ILE A 63 -17.91 8.39 -10.41
N TYR A 64 -17.01 7.96 -9.53
CA TYR A 64 -16.07 8.83 -8.80
C TYR A 64 -14.63 8.36 -9.01
N ASP A 65 -13.83 9.24 -9.62
CA ASP A 65 -12.38 9.05 -9.78
C ASP A 65 -11.64 9.81 -8.68
N LEU A 66 -11.12 9.08 -7.70
CA LEU A 66 -10.34 9.65 -6.60
C LEU A 66 -9.03 10.27 -7.11
N THR A 67 -8.45 9.73 -8.19
CA THR A 67 -7.18 10.22 -8.75
C THR A 67 -7.39 11.63 -9.31
N ASP A 68 -8.42 11.82 -10.13
CA ASP A 68 -8.79 13.11 -10.69
C ASP A 68 -9.20 14.10 -9.58
N ASP A 69 -9.94 13.64 -8.57
CA ASP A 69 -10.31 14.47 -7.43
C ASP A 69 -9.08 14.97 -6.67
N LEU A 70 -8.17 14.07 -6.31
CA LEU A 70 -6.92 14.43 -5.62
C LEU A 70 -5.99 15.27 -6.49
N CYS A 71 -5.87 15.02 -7.79
CA CYS A 71 -4.88 15.70 -8.63
C CYS A 71 -5.38 17.06 -9.14
N ASN A 72 -6.65 17.15 -9.53
CA ASN A 72 -7.16 18.27 -10.33
C ASN A 72 -8.24 19.10 -9.64
N LYS A 73 -9.04 18.50 -8.74
CA LYS A 73 -10.20 19.19 -8.14
C LYS A 73 -9.96 19.65 -6.70
N MET A 74 -9.18 18.90 -5.94
CA MET A 74 -9.00 19.12 -4.51
C MET A 74 -7.93 20.18 -4.22
N PRO A 75 -8.27 21.33 -3.60
CA PRO A 75 -7.29 22.34 -3.22
C PRO A 75 -6.25 21.78 -2.25
N MET A 76 -5.01 22.24 -2.38
CA MET A 76 -3.88 21.68 -1.63
C MET A 76 -4.08 21.67 -0.11
N ALA A 77 -4.59 22.76 0.48
CA ALA A 77 -4.84 22.83 1.92
C ALA A 77 -5.90 21.82 2.40
N TYR A 78 -6.92 21.56 1.57
CA TYR A 78 -7.92 20.53 1.88
C TYR A 78 -7.34 19.12 1.70
N LYS A 79 -6.51 18.92 0.68
CA LYS A 79 -5.82 17.66 0.40
C LYS A 79 -4.94 17.21 1.57
N GLU A 80 -4.16 18.14 2.13
CA GLU A 80 -3.29 17.88 3.27
C GLU A 80 -4.09 17.47 4.51
N ASN A 81 -5.14 18.24 4.85
CA ASN A 81 -6.02 17.91 5.96
C ASN A 81 -6.79 16.60 5.72
N PHE A 82 -7.17 16.30 4.48
CA PHE A 82 -7.84 15.06 4.13
C PHE A 82 -6.90 13.86 4.32
N LEU A 83 -5.75 13.83 3.62
CA LEU A 83 -4.82 12.68 3.62
C LEU A 83 -4.17 12.43 4.98
N SER A 84 -3.92 13.48 5.76
CA SER A 84 -3.36 13.34 7.12
C SER A 84 -4.28 12.61 8.10
N GLN A 85 -5.59 12.58 7.83
CA GLN A 85 -6.59 11.93 8.66
C GLN A 85 -6.90 10.50 8.21
N LYS A 86 -6.79 10.22 6.90
CA LYS A 86 -7.17 8.94 6.29
C LYS A 86 -6.13 7.86 6.48
N TRP A 87 -6.61 6.63 6.54
CA TRP A 87 -5.80 5.44 6.32
C TRP A 87 -5.72 5.14 4.82
N VAL A 88 -4.50 4.91 4.34
CA VAL A 88 -4.22 4.45 2.97
C VAL A 88 -3.74 3.01 3.04
N GLU A 89 -4.32 2.15 2.20
CA GLU A 89 -3.89 0.77 2.01
C GLU A 89 -3.27 0.60 0.63
N LEU A 90 -2.08 0.00 0.58
CA LEU A 90 -1.46 -0.51 -0.64
C LEU A 90 -1.69 -2.02 -0.70
N VAL A 91 -2.34 -2.51 -1.74
CA VAL A 91 -2.57 -3.93 -1.96
C VAL A 91 -1.55 -4.43 -2.97
N VAL A 92 -0.59 -5.20 -2.49
CA VAL A 92 0.44 -5.87 -3.30
C VAL A 92 -0.02 -7.30 -3.50
N ASP A 93 -0.46 -7.61 -4.70
CA ASP A 93 -0.89 -8.94 -5.12
C ASP A 93 0.06 -9.56 -6.15
N GLU A 94 -0.22 -10.78 -6.56
CA GLU A 94 0.58 -11.51 -7.56
C GLU A 94 0.64 -10.78 -8.90
N ALA A 95 -0.47 -10.14 -9.32
CA ALA A 95 -0.49 -9.34 -10.54
C ALA A 95 0.49 -8.16 -10.50
N SER A 96 0.62 -7.50 -9.35
CA SER A 96 1.61 -6.44 -9.15
C SER A 96 3.04 -6.97 -9.20
N ILE A 97 3.30 -8.15 -8.61
CA ILE A 97 4.63 -8.75 -8.49
C ILE A 97 5.12 -9.27 -9.85
N GLU A 98 4.24 -9.85 -10.65
CA GLU A 98 4.57 -10.48 -11.93
C GLU A 98 4.55 -9.51 -13.12
N ALA A 99 4.11 -8.27 -12.90
CA ALA A 99 4.10 -7.25 -13.94
C ALA A 99 5.54 -6.96 -14.40
N PRO A 100 5.80 -6.90 -15.72
CA PRO A 100 7.12 -6.64 -16.26
C PRO A 100 7.63 -5.27 -15.80
N GLU A 101 8.87 -5.24 -15.31
CA GLU A 101 9.49 -4.01 -14.82
C GLU A 101 9.71 -2.98 -15.94
N ASP A 102 9.39 -1.73 -15.60
CA ASP A 102 9.62 -0.56 -16.45
C ASP A 102 11.10 -0.15 -16.42
N THR A 103 11.95 -0.88 -17.15
CA THR A 103 13.36 -0.51 -17.35
C THR A 103 13.54 0.46 -18.53
N SER A 104 12.49 0.72 -19.32
CA SER A 104 12.55 1.55 -20.53
C SER A 104 11.38 2.52 -20.60
N ARG A 105 11.66 3.83 -20.60
CA ARG A 105 10.76 5.01 -20.54
C ARG A 105 9.67 5.14 -21.64
N SER A 106 9.15 4.06 -22.21
CA SER A 106 8.11 4.08 -23.25
C SER A 106 6.86 3.33 -22.76
N CYS A 107 6.00 4.05 -22.04
CA CYS A 107 4.98 3.44 -21.17
C CYS A 107 3.55 3.71 -21.67
N ALA A 108 3.17 3.13 -22.81
CA ALA A 108 1.77 3.14 -23.24
C ALA A 108 1.02 1.83 -22.96
N ASN A 109 1.73 0.70 -22.78
CA ASN A 109 1.12 -0.65 -22.75
C ASN A 109 1.58 -1.53 -21.58
N LEU A 110 2.18 -0.97 -20.52
CA LEU A 110 2.62 -1.77 -19.38
C LEU A 110 1.43 -2.18 -18.49
N ALA A 111 1.50 -3.39 -17.94
CA ALA A 111 0.53 -3.87 -16.97
C ALA A 111 0.53 -2.93 -15.75
N PRO A 112 -0.65 -2.51 -15.26
CA PRO A 112 -0.71 -1.59 -14.14
C PRO A 112 -0.24 -2.29 -12.86
N THR A 113 0.54 -1.57 -12.05
CA THR A 113 1.04 -2.03 -10.74
C THR A 113 0.68 -1.02 -9.66
N VAL A 114 0.69 -1.44 -8.39
CA VAL A 114 0.48 -0.50 -7.27
C VAL A 114 1.51 0.64 -7.28
N ILE A 115 2.75 0.39 -7.71
CA ILE A 115 3.79 1.44 -7.89
C ILE A 115 3.38 2.42 -8.98
N SER A 116 2.87 1.93 -10.12
CA SER A 116 2.40 2.80 -11.20
C SER A 116 1.23 3.69 -10.74
N GLN A 117 0.32 3.17 -9.92
CA GLN A 117 -0.79 3.93 -9.36
C GLN A 117 -0.30 4.97 -8.35
N LEU A 118 0.68 4.63 -7.50
CA LEU A 118 1.33 5.59 -6.61
C LEU A 118 1.96 6.76 -7.38
N ARG A 119 2.68 6.46 -8.47
CA ARG A 119 3.30 7.50 -9.30
C ARG A 119 2.27 8.43 -9.95
N LYS A 120 1.08 7.95 -10.32
CA LYS A 120 -0.02 8.80 -10.84
C LYS A 120 -0.51 9.83 -9.83
N LEU A 121 -0.48 9.51 -8.53
CA LEU A 121 -0.87 10.45 -7.46
C LEU A 121 0.17 11.54 -7.21
N GLY A 122 1.39 11.36 -7.72
CA GLY A 122 2.48 12.31 -7.62
C GLY A 122 3.13 12.38 -6.23
N PRO A 123 4.27 13.08 -6.11
CA PRO A 123 5.07 13.13 -4.88
C PRO A 123 4.36 13.87 -3.73
N GLU A 124 3.46 14.80 -4.04
CA GLU A 124 2.71 15.54 -3.00
C GLU A 124 1.78 14.64 -2.20
N PHE A 125 1.26 13.57 -2.81
CA PHE A 125 0.49 12.55 -2.10
C PHE A 125 1.33 11.88 -1.01
N ALA A 126 2.53 11.40 -1.37
CA ALA A 126 3.44 10.72 -0.45
C ALA A 126 3.80 11.58 0.77
N LYS A 127 3.99 12.90 0.57
CA LYS A 127 4.29 13.87 1.64
C LYS A 127 3.14 14.14 2.60
N GLN A 128 1.90 13.74 2.27
CA GLN A 128 0.71 14.07 3.08
C GLN A 128 0.11 12.86 3.79
N VAL A 129 0.48 11.64 3.40
CA VAL A 129 -0.04 10.42 3.99
C VAL A 129 0.61 10.17 5.35
N HIS A 130 -0.22 10.08 6.40
CA HIS A 130 0.25 9.82 7.77
C HIS A 130 0.06 8.38 8.23
N LYS A 131 -0.91 7.64 7.66
CA LYS A 131 -1.29 6.31 8.12
C LYS A 131 -1.34 5.35 6.94
N LEU A 132 -0.40 4.42 6.92
CA LEU A 132 -0.21 3.50 5.81
C LEU A 132 -0.42 2.05 6.27
N VAL A 133 -1.10 1.27 5.44
CA VAL A 133 -1.13 -0.20 5.53
C VAL A 133 -0.63 -0.75 4.21
N ILE A 134 0.27 -1.73 4.29
CA ILE A 134 0.74 -2.46 3.12
C ILE A 134 0.26 -3.89 3.28
N ARG A 135 -0.69 -4.31 2.44
CA ARG A 135 -1.21 -5.67 2.43
C ARG A 135 -0.50 -6.46 1.34
N LEU A 136 0.34 -7.40 1.77
CA LEU A 136 1.05 -8.34 0.93
C LEU A 136 0.23 -9.61 0.80
N ILE A 137 -0.36 -9.84 -0.37
CA ILE A 137 -1.06 -11.08 -0.68
C ILE A 137 -0.04 -12.04 -1.26
N LEU A 138 0.35 -13.05 -0.48
CA LEU A 138 1.34 -14.02 -0.93
C LEU A 138 0.74 -14.87 -2.06
N PRO A 139 1.54 -15.17 -3.09
CA PRO A 139 1.07 -16.00 -4.18
C PRO A 139 0.88 -17.45 -3.72
N ALA A 140 -0.05 -18.15 -4.35
CA ALA A 140 -0.34 -19.55 -4.05
C ALA A 140 0.83 -20.47 -4.45
N ALA A 141 0.97 -21.62 -3.79
CA ALA A 141 2.04 -22.59 -4.07
C ALA A 141 2.01 -23.19 -5.48
N SER A 142 0.90 -23.06 -6.20
CA SER A 142 0.67 -23.67 -7.52
C SER A 142 1.00 -22.76 -8.70
N THR A 143 1.41 -21.50 -8.50
CA THR A 143 1.72 -20.63 -9.63
C THR A 143 3.07 -20.96 -10.24
N THR A 144 3.03 -21.26 -11.54
CA THR A 144 4.16 -21.75 -12.32
C THR A 144 5.25 -20.69 -12.32
N SER A 145 6.44 -21.04 -11.83
CA SER A 145 7.59 -20.13 -11.77
C SER A 145 7.98 -19.68 -13.17
N VAL A 146 7.56 -18.49 -13.58
CA VAL A 146 8.12 -17.85 -14.76
C VAL A 146 9.52 -17.36 -14.38
N SER A 147 10.54 -17.91 -15.03
CA SER A 147 11.93 -17.51 -14.82
C SER A 147 12.18 -16.16 -15.49
N TYR A 148 11.98 -15.08 -14.75
CA TYR A 148 12.42 -13.76 -15.21
C TYR A 148 13.93 -13.62 -14.97
N PRO A 149 14.67 -12.95 -15.86
CA PRO A 149 16.04 -12.53 -15.56
C PRO A 149 15.99 -11.57 -14.38
N GLN A 150 16.35 -12.07 -13.20
CA GLN A 150 16.34 -11.29 -11.97
C GLN A 150 17.64 -10.47 -11.88
N GLU A 151 17.53 -9.16 -11.69
CA GLU A 151 18.66 -8.41 -11.17
C GLU A 151 19.07 -8.99 -9.81
N PRO A 152 20.37 -9.10 -9.52
CA PRO A 152 20.84 -9.60 -8.25
C PRO A 152 20.38 -8.67 -7.12
N THR A 153 19.36 -9.11 -6.38
CA THR A 153 18.97 -8.46 -5.12
C THR A 153 19.78 -9.05 -3.96
N ARG A 154 19.87 -8.31 -2.84
CA ARG A 154 20.41 -8.81 -1.55
C ARG A 154 19.82 -10.16 -1.15
N TYR A 155 18.59 -10.42 -1.58
CA TYR A 155 17.83 -11.61 -1.24
C TYR A 155 17.84 -12.70 -2.31
N SER A 156 18.58 -12.53 -3.41
CA SER A 156 18.67 -13.50 -4.53
C SER A 156 19.10 -14.91 -4.12
N ASN A 157 19.82 -15.04 -3.00
CA ASN A 157 20.25 -16.33 -2.46
C ASN A 157 19.16 -17.07 -1.67
N TYR A 158 18.00 -16.46 -1.41
CA TYR A 158 16.87 -17.13 -0.77
C TYR A 158 16.16 -18.06 -1.75
N LYS A 159 16.31 -19.37 -1.54
CA LYS A 159 15.52 -20.40 -2.22
C LYS A 159 14.15 -20.54 -1.53
N SER A 160 13.22 -19.64 -1.85
CA SER A 160 11.82 -19.70 -1.40
C SER A 160 10.92 -19.14 -2.50
N THR A 161 9.67 -19.59 -2.57
CA THR A 161 8.63 -19.05 -3.45
C THR A 161 8.37 -17.57 -3.18
N ILE A 162 8.70 -17.10 -1.98
CA ILE A 162 8.62 -15.69 -1.59
C ILE A 162 9.74 -14.87 -2.24
N SER A 163 10.88 -15.46 -2.60
CA SER A 163 12.02 -14.68 -3.10
C SER A 163 11.74 -14.00 -4.44
N ARG A 164 10.79 -14.54 -5.23
CA ARG A 164 10.29 -13.86 -6.44
C ARG A 164 9.63 -12.51 -6.17
N THR A 165 9.14 -12.28 -4.95
CA THR A 165 8.50 -11.02 -4.57
C THR A 165 9.53 -9.93 -4.25
N TYR A 166 10.76 -10.30 -3.92
CA TYR A 166 11.75 -9.35 -3.40
C TYR A 166 12.16 -8.24 -4.37
N PRO A 167 12.38 -8.47 -5.68
CA PRO A 167 12.67 -7.36 -6.60
C PRO A 167 11.59 -6.28 -6.58
N PHE A 168 10.33 -6.68 -6.74
CA PHE A 168 9.18 -5.78 -6.67
C PHE A 168 9.08 -5.07 -5.31
N LEU A 169 9.22 -5.82 -4.21
CA LEU A 169 9.13 -5.25 -2.86
C LEU A 169 10.28 -4.28 -2.56
N SER A 170 11.50 -4.55 -3.04
CA SER A 170 12.62 -3.62 -2.95
C SER A 170 12.35 -2.33 -3.75
N GLN A 171 11.71 -2.44 -4.92
CA GLN A 171 11.28 -1.26 -5.67
C GLN A 171 10.21 -0.46 -4.91
N LEU A 172 9.21 -1.15 -4.35
CA LEU A 172 8.18 -0.52 -3.53
C LEU A 172 8.78 0.18 -2.31
N VAL A 173 9.74 -0.45 -1.62
CA VAL A 173 10.46 0.16 -0.49
C VAL A 173 11.15 1.45 -0.90
N ARG A 174 11.80 1.50 -2.07
CA ARG A 174 12.39 2.75 -2.60
C ARG A 174 11.35 3.85 -2.85
N GLU A 175 10.17 3.50 -3.37
CA GLU A 175 9.07 4.45 -3.55
C GLU A 175 8.53 4.96 -2.20
N LEU A 176 8.49 4.09 -1.19
CA LEU A 176 8.04 4.43 0.15
C LEU A 176 8.97 5.40 0.89
N GLU A 177 10.25 5.49 0.51
CA GLU A 177 11.17 6.52 1.04
C GLU A 177 10.71 7.95 0.70
N GLY A 178 9.85 8.11 -0.32
CA GLY A 178 9.19 9.39 -0.60
C GLY A 178 8.13 9.80 0.44
N PHE A 179 7.70 8.89 1.31
CA PHE A 179 6.64 9.12 2.28
C PHE A 179 7.17 9.66 3.61
N THR A 180 7.57 10.94 3.60
CA THR A 180 8.25 11.57 4.74
C THR A 180 7.36 11.88 5.94
N SER A 181 6.04 11.79 5.80
CA SER A 181 5.07 12.20 6.83
C SER A 181 4.36 11.03 7.51
N ILE A 182 4.78 9.79 7.24
CA ILE A 182 4.22 8.60 7.87
C ILE A 182 4.43 8.68 9.37
N LYS A 183 3.34 8.50 10.12
CA LYS A 183 3.33 8.38 11.58
C LYS A 183 3.02 6.96 12.04
N ILE A 184 2.26 6.23 11.24
CA ILE A 184 1.86 4.86 11.53
C ILE A 184 1.94 4.05 10.23
N MET A 185 2.69 2.95 10.26
CA MET A 185 2.75 2.01 9.16
C MET A 185 2.52 0.59 9.68
N ASN A 186 1.70 -0.19 8.97
CA ASN A 186 1.56 -1.62 9.21
C ASN A 186 1.82 -2.40 7.93
N VAL A 187 2.64 -3.43 8.01
CA VAL A 187 2.76 -4.46 6.97
C VAL A 187 1.89 -5.65 7.38
N VAL A 188 0.97 -6.02 6.51
CA VAL A 188 0.01 -7.11 6.70
C VAL A 188 0.34 -8.21 5.70
N VAL A 189 0.74 -9.38 6.19
CA VAL A 189 0.95 -10.56 5.34
C VAL A 189 -0.34 -11.36 5.27
N GLN A 190 -0.96 -11.41 4.09
CA GLN A 190 -2.12 -12.26 3.82
C GLN A 190 -1.66 -13.58 3.22
N VAL A 191 -1.89 -14.66 3.96
CA VAL A 191 -1.47 -16.02 3.60
C VAL A 191 -2.65 -16.72 2.92
N PRO A 192 -2.52 -17.23 1.67
CA PRO A 192 -3.59 -17.98 1.04
C PRO A 192 -3.77 -19.36 1.70
N SER A 193 -4.96 -19.95 1.58
CA SER A 193 -5.31 -21.24 2.23
C SER A 193 -4.41 -22.41 1.83
N ASN A 194 -3.79 -22.33 0.65
CA ASN A 194 -2.91 -23.35 0.07
C ASN A 194 -1.42 -22.94 0.15
N PHE A 195 -1.05 -22.08 1.08
CA PHE A 195 0.33 -21.71 1.31
C PHE A 195 1.05 -22.79 2.12
N ASP A 196 2.07 -23.41 1.53
CA ASP A 196 2.80 -24.56 2.12
C ASP A 196 4.17 -24.17 2.71
N GLU A 197 4.59 -22.91 2.61
CA GLU A 197 5.89 -22.53 3.16
C GLU A 197 5.87 -22.31 4.66
N LYS A 198 6.95 -22.75 5.32
CA LYS A 198 7.15 -22.62 6.76
C LYS A 198 7.37 -21.18 7.23
N THR A 199 7.72 -20.27 6.32
CA THR A 199 8.18 -18.91 6.65
C THR A 199 7.53 -17.82 5.80
N PRO A 200 6.18 -17.70 5.76
CA PRO A 200 5.47 -16.64 5.02
C PRO A 200 5.92 -15.23 5.40
N LEU A 201 6.37 -15.07 6.64
CA LEU A 201 6.81 -13.79 7.18
C LEU A 201 8.13 -13.30 6.58
N ASP A 202 8.92 -14.16 5.94
CA ASP A 202 10.16 -13.73 5.31
C ASP A 202 9.90 -12.78 4.12
N ALA A 203 8.65 -12.70 3.63
CA ALA A 203 8.22 -11.73 2.62
C ALA A 203 8.40 -10.28 3.04
N VAL A 204 8.47 -10.00 4.34
CA VAL A 204 8.57 -8.62 4.83
C VAL A 204 10.01 -8.14 5.00
N LEU A 205 11.01 -8.99 4.74
CA LEU A 205 12.42 -8.64 4.90
C LEU A 205 12.84 -7.36 4.15
N PRO A 206 12.36 -7.06 2.92
CA PRO A 206 12.68 -5.81 2.25
C PRO A 206 12.25 -4.56 3.04
N PHE A 207 11.20 -4.61 3.86
CA PHE A 207 10.74 -3.45 4.65
C PHE A 207 11.68 -3.08 5.80
N TYR A 208 12.64 -3.94 6.14
CA TYR A 208 13.71 -3.58 7.07
C TYR A 208 14.74 -2.63 6.44
N GLU A 209 14.70 -2.44 5.12
CA GLU A 209 15.58 -1.51 4.41
C GLU A 209 15.06 -0.07 4.42
N LEU A 210 13.83 0.17 4.91
CA LEU A 210 13.26 1.51 5.06
C LEU A 210 14.08 2.34 6.05
N SER A 211 14.63 3.45 5.57
CA SER A 211 15.44 4.38 6.37
C SER A 211 14.60 5.50 6.98
N THR A 212 13.56 5.96 6.28
CA THR A 212 12.67 7.04 6.74
C THR A 212 11.79 6.65 7.92
N PHE A 213 11.34 5.39 7.97
CA PHE A 213 10.39 4.94 8.99
C PHE A 213 10.71 3.53 9.48
N VAL A 214 11.28 3.46 10.69
CA VAL A 214 11.74 2.19 11.30
C VAL A 214 10.72 1.55 12.25
N ASP A 215 9.72 2.30 12.72
CA ASP A 215 8.74 1.84 13.72
C ASP A 215 7.43 1.35 13.09
N TRP A 216 7.51 0.32 12.26
CA TRP A 216 6.34 -0.26 11.59
C TRP A 216 5.86 -1.54 12.28
N GLY A 217 4.54 -1.76 12.24
CA GLY A 217 3.89 -2.93 12.83
C GLY A 217 3.75 -4.09 11.85
N LEU A 218 3.96 -5.32 12.31
CA LEU A 218 3.76 -6.53 11.52
C LEU A 218 2.47 -7.27 11.94
N LYS A 219 1.62 -7.59 10.97
CA LYS A 219 0.37 -8.33 11.17
C LYS A 219 0.21 -9.43 10.13
N VAL A 220 -0.64 -10.41 10.44
CA VAL A 220 -1.01 -11.50 9.53
C VAL A 220 -2.53 -11.52 9.33
N LEU A 221 -2.97 -11.72 8.09
CA LEU A 221 -4.35 -12.13 7.78
C LEU A 221 -4.35 -13.63 7.47
N GLU A 222 -4.93 -14.41 8.36
CA GLU A 222 -5.11 -15.84 8.14
C GLU A 222 -6.25 -16.12 7.13
N PRO A 223 -6.14 -17.20 6.34
CA PRO A 223 -7.18 -17.56 5.40
C PRO A 223 -8.54 -17.74 6.09
N GLY A 224 -9.59 -17.15 5.50
CA GLY A 224 -10.96 -17.21 6.03
C GLY A 224 -11.23 -16.33 7.26
N LYS A 225 -10.24 -15.58 7.76
CA LYS A 225 -10.45 -14.57 8.81
C LYS A 225 -10.73 -13.20 8.19
N SER A 226 -11.54 -12.40 8.87
CA SER A 226 -11.86 -11.02 8.46
C SER A 226 -11.03 -9.97 9.20
N SER A 227 -10.11 -10.38 10.07
CA SER A 227 -9.34 -9.51 10.95
C SER A 227 -7.88 -9.94 11.01
N TYR A 228 -6.99 -8.95 11.05
CA TYR A 228 -5.56 -9.18 11.22
C TYR A 228 -5.21 -9.49 12.67
N VAL A 229 -4.21 -10.33 12.84
CA VAL A 229 -3.60 -10.62 14.14
C VAL A 229 -2.19 -10.06 14.17
N ALA A 230 -1.82 -9.39 15.27
CA ALA A 230 -0.45 -8.91 15.46
C ALA A 230 0.50 -10.12 15.52
N VAL A 231 1.63 -10.04 14.81
CA VAL A 231 2.61 -11.11 14.82
C VAL A 231 3.27 -11.18 16.20
N PRO A 232 3.38 -12.37 16.84
CA PRO A 232 4.03 -12.50 18.13
C PRO A 232 5.47 -11.97 18.11
N TRP A 233 5.88 -11.28 19.18
CA TRP A 233 7.22 -10.67 19.28
C TRP A 233 8.38 -11.66 19.02
N LYS A 234 8.22 -12.93 19.40
CA LYS A 234 9.22 -13.98 19.11
C LYS A 234 9.49 -14.15 17.61
N ALA A 235 8.45 -14.09 16.79
CA ALA A 235 8.58 -14.20 15.33
C ALA A 235 9.20 -12.92 14.74
N VAL A 236 8.81 -11.74 15.22
CA VAL A 236 9.45 -10.47 14.84
C VAL A 236 10.95 -10.49 15.18
N ARG A 237 11.32 -10.94 16.38
CA ARG A 237 12.74 -11.08 16.78
C ARG A 237 13.50 -12.02 15.86
N SER A 238 12.87 -13.11 15.43
CA SER A 238 13.48 -14.03 14.47
C SER A 238 13.73 -13.36 13.12
N LEU A 239 12.82 -12.50 12.65
CA LEU A 239 13.02 -11.73 11.42
C LEU A 239 14.16 -10.72 11.57
N ASN A 240 14.23 -10.00 12.70
CA ASN A 240 15.34 -9.08 12.98
C ASN A 240 16.69 -9.81 12.91
N THR A 241 16.79 -10.98 13.56
CA THR A 241 18.02 -11.79 13.53
C THR A 241 18.37 -12.28 12.12
N LYS A 242 17.37 -12.64 11.31
CA LYS A 242 17.59 -13.00 9.90
C LYS A 242 18.13 -11.80 9.12
N PHE A 243 17.50 -10.63 9.27
CA PHE A 243 17.93 -9.41 8.59
C PHE A 243 19.36 -9.00 9.01
N ASP A 244 19.68 -9.02 10.31
CA ASP A 244 21.02 -8.73 10.82
C ASP A 244 22.08 -9.68 10.22
N LYS A 245 21.72 -10.96 10.04
CA LYS A 245 22.60 -11.93 9.40
C LYS A 245 22.84 -11.57 7.93
N LEU A 246 21.80 -11.17 7.19
CA LEU A 246 21.95 -10.74 5.81
C LEU A 246 22.85 -9.51 5.68
N CYS A 247 22.68 -8.53 6.55
CA CYS A 247 23.56 -7.35 6.58
C CYS A 247 25.03 -7.73 6.82
N LYS A 248 25.30 -8.74 7.66
CA LYS A 248 26.67 -9.24 7.90
C LYS A 248 27.23 -10.01 6.71
N ASP A 249 26.40 -10.87 6.11
CA ASP A 249 26.80 -11.67 4.95
C ASP A 249 27.13 -10.75 3.75
N ASP A 250 26.34 -9.70 3.53
CA ASP A 250 26.62 -8.66 2.53
C ASP A 250 27.93 -7.91 2.79
N LYS A 251 28.14 -7.49 4.04
CA LYS A 251 29.37 -6.78 4.41
C LYS A 251 30.60 -7.66 4.19
N LYS A 252 30.52 -8.93 4.56
CA LYS A 252 31.59 -9.91 4.32
C LYS A 252 31.82 -10.11 2.83
N ALA A 253 30.77 -10.26 2.03
CA ALA A 253 30.89 -10.40 0.58
C ALA A 253 31.62 -9.19 -0.03
N LEU A 254 31.28 -7.97 0.40
CA LEU A 254 31.97 -6.72 0.01
C LEU A 254 33.45 -6.71 0.37
N GLU A 255 33.83 -7.24 1.54
CA GLU A 255 35.23 -7.36 1.96
C GLU A 255 36.01 -8.42 1.15
N ASP A 256 35.32 -9.47 0.69
CA ASP A 256 35.90 -10.53 -0.14
C ASP A 256 36.06 -10.13 -1.63
N PHE A 257 35.45 -9.01 -2.07
CA PHE A 257 35.64 -8.49 -3.43
C PHE A 257 37.05 -7.91 -3.62
N VAL A 258 37.85 -8.58 -4.44
CA VAL A 258 39.12 -8.04 -4.94
C VAL A 258 38.83 -6.99 -6.00
N PHE A 259 39.06 -5.71 -5.67
CA PHE A 259 39.00 -4.62 -6.65
C PHE A 259 40.14 -4.79 -7.67
N VAL A 260 39.80 -5.30 -8.85
CA VAL A 260 40.74 -5.32 -9.98
C VAL A 260 40.83 -3.91 -10.54
N HIS A 261 41.89 -3.18 -10.21
CA HIS A 261 42.18 -1.91 -10.87
C HIS A 261 42.54 -2.17 -12.33
N PRO A 262 41.99 -1.39 -13.29
CA PRO A 262 42.45 -1.44 -14.67
C PRO A 262 43.94 -1.13 -14.69
N SER A 263 44.77 -2.11 -15.06
CA SER A 263 46.20 -1.90 -15.26
C SER A 263 46.38 -0.82 -16.32
N GLN A 264 47.02 0.29 -15.98
CA GLN A 264 47.50 1.29 -16.94
C GLN A 264 48.61 0.64 -17.79
N HIS A 265 48.23 -0.17 -18.76
CA HIS A 265 49.14 -0.53 -19.85
C HIS A 265 49.25 0.68 -20.77
N TYR A 266 50.24 1.53 -20.49
CA TYR A 266 50.77 2.41 -21.53
C TYR A 266 51.54 1.54 -22.52
N PRO A 267 51.13 1.43 -23.79
CA PRO A 267 51.99 0.86 -24.80
C PRO A 267 53.21 1.77 -24.94
N GLN A 268 54.41 1.24 -24.69
CA GLN A 268 55.64 1.93 -25.06
C GLN A 268 55.70 1.97 -26.59
N ALA A 269 55.74 3.19 -27.13
CA ALA A 269 55.96 3.48 -28.54
C ALA A 269 57.43 3.27 -28.93
#